data_AF-A0A6L6F011-F1
#
_entry.id   AF-A0A6L6F011-F1
#
_cell.length_a   1.000
_cell.length_b   1.000
_cell.length_c   1.000
_cell.angle_alpha   90.00
_cell.angle_beta   90.00
_cell.angle_gamma   90.00
#
_symmetry.space_group_name_H-M   'P 1'
#
loop_
_entity.id
_entity.type
_entity.pdbx_description
1 polymer ?
#
loop_
_entity_poly.entity_id
_entity_poly.type
_entity_poly.pdbx_seq_one_letter_code
_entity_poly.pdbx_strand_id
1 'polypeptide(L)'
;MKITGIYGIRHKTTDRWYVGQAYDIRKRFKDHRAMASTKTRKHLYLSLRKYGYTAFAWRILERCEKAELNRREKFWVQKLNAVEPNGFNLTTGGDRGYEFTSSVLEKMRKASLGRVQSTETIRKRVEKNIGQRRTLATRRKMRKAQLGKKASETTRRKLARIRKRISRLPKMLQWNRERMLKLWRNREFRRRQKIAHQGYKPLESTRRKLSRRSKERWKNLEYRAKIISHSLGRRHSKAAKRRISVGNKGKKRTERWKIEQSSRVKKIWLKGDYRQRVIKALTGRKQSKALIARRIVKLIGRRKYSIQDMQKWAGKKGGRCISRKYDGAHHHLKWRCKRRHTWLAQPTNIMFGKWCPLCRNEELSARFRTKNAIQKYRQIARKRGGVLLTRKAPRNQREHLQWRCRNGHIFLSKANNVLNGKWCKRCALAKRGLKLIDLSLN
;
A
#
# COMPACT_ATOMS: atom_id res chain seq x y z
N MET A 1 -0.08 52.10 72.28
CA MET A 1 -1.01 51.45 71.33
C MET A 1 -0.29 51.03 70.05
N LYS A 2 -0.51 49.80 69.60
CA LYS A 2 -0.07 49.30 68.29
C LYS A 2 -0.92 49.95 67.20
N ILE A 3 -0.29 50.29 66.07
CA ILE A 3 -1.02 50.81 64.90
C ILE A 3 -1.05 49.71 63.85
N THR A 4 -2.18 49.03 63.70
CA THR A 4 -2.43 48.07 62.63
C THR A 4 -2.93 48.82 61.40
N GLY A 5 -2.40 48.49 60.22
CA GLY A 5 -2.89 49.08 58.97
C GLY A 5 -1.88 49.07 57.84
N ILE A 6 -2.08 49.99 56.90
CA ILE A 6 -1.29 50.17 55.68
C ILE A 6 -0.38 51.40 55.83
N TYR A 7 0.87 51.26 55.42
CA TYR A 7 1.85 52.34 55.40
C TYR A 7 2.44 52.53 54.00
N GLY A 8 2.94 53.73 53.76
CA GLY A 8 3.58 54.14 52.51
C GLY A 8 4.97 54.72 52.76
N ILE A 9 5.91 54.42 51.88
CA ILE A 9 7.26 55.00 51.84
C ILE A 9 7.41 55.68 50.49
N ARG A 10 7.47 57.01 50.47
CA ARG A 10 7.49 57.84 49.26
C ARG A 10 8.87 58.42 49.04
N HIS A 11 9.46 58.19 47.87
CA HIS A 11 10.70 58.88 47.50
C HIS A 11 10.39 60.34 47.19
N LYS A 12 11.03 61.28 47.90
CA LYS A 12 10.64 62.70 47.91
C LYS A 12 10.77 63.38 46.55
N THR A 13 11.75 62.99 45.73
CA THR A 13 12.01 63.66 44.44
C THR A 13 11.28 63.03 43.26
N THR A 14 11.20 61.71 43.19
CA THR A 14 10.57 61.00 42.06
C THR A 14 9.09 60.67 42.29
N ASP A 15 8.57 60.98 43.48
CA ASP A 15 7.21 60.64 43.94
C ASP A 15 6.83 59.15 43.84
N ARG A 16 7.83 58.26 43.80
CA ARG A 16 7.63 56.81 43.70
C ARG A 16 7.28 56.23 45.06
N TRP A 17 6.28 55.35 45.10
CA TRP A 17 5.78 54.77 46.35
C TRP A 17 6.19 53.33 46.56
N TYR A 18 6.43 52.97 47.81
CA TYR A 18 6.32 51.62 48.34
C TYR A 18 5.12 51.57 49.28
N VAL A 19 4.31 50.52 49.20
CA VAL A 19 3.19 50.27 50.11
C VAL A 19 3.42 48.94 50.82
N GLY A 20 3.14 48.90 52.12
CA GLY A 20 3.14 47.65 52.88
C GLY A 20 2.13 47.64 54.02
N GLN A 21 1.83 46.46 54.54
CA GLN A 21 0.95 46.25 55.70
C GLN A 21 1.72 45.83 56.96
N ALA A 22 1.19 46.16 58.15
CA ALA A 22 1.72 45.67 59.42
C ALA A 22 0.66 45.65 60.55
N TYR A 23 0.83 44.74 61.52
CA TYR A 23 0.12 44.77 62.81
C TYR A 23 0.63 45.86 63.75
N ASP A 24 1.86 46.30 63.57
CA ASP A 24 2.45 47.42 64.27
C ASP A 24 3.34 48.20 63.32
N ILE A 25 2.78 49.25 62.72
CA ILE A 25 3.48 50.10 61.75
C ILE A 25 4.68 50.79 62.40
N ARG A 26 4.59 51.21 63.67
CA ARG A 26 5.69 51.91 64.36
C ARG A 26 6.89 50.98 64.51
N LYS A 27 6.65 49.74 64.97
CA LYS A 27 7.68 48.71 65.00
C LYS A 27 8.21 48.41 63.59
N ARG A 28 7.32 48.29 62.60
CA ARG A 28 7.70 47.98 61.21
C ARG A 28 8.61 49.04 60.60
N PHE A 29 8.43 50.32 60.91
CA PHE A 29 9.33 51.39 60.48
C PHE A 29 10.74 51.23 61.06
N LYS A 30 10.85 50.89 62.35
CA LYS A 30 12.15 50.57 62.98
C LYS A 30 12.80 49.35 62.31
N ASP A 31 12.00 48.31 62.07
CA ASP A 31 12.47 47.10 61.38
C ASP A 31 12.99 47.43 59.97
N HIS A 32 12.32 48.30 59.21
CA HIS A 32 12.78 48.73 57.89
C HIS A 32 14.11 49.47 57.94
N ARG A 33 14.28 50.37 58.92
CA ARG A 33 15.54 51.10 59.14
C ARG A 33 16.69 50.13 59.42
N ALA A 34 16.50 49.20 60.35
CA ALA A 34 17.51 48.19 60.66
C ALA A 34 17.83 47.32 59.43
N MET A 35 16.79 46.88 58.70
CA MET A 35 16.97 46.06 57.49
C MET A 35 17.69 46.78 56.35
N ALA A 36 17.54 48.10 56.23
CA ALA A 36 18.24 48.90 55.23
C ALA A 36 19.76 48.82 55.37
N SER A 37 20.28 48.70 56.60
CA SER A 37 21.71 48.56 56.91
C SER A 37 22.26 47.15 56.66
N THR A 38 21.41 46.16 56.39
CA THR A 38 21.85 44.77 56.14
C THR A 38 22.19 44.52 54.67
N LYS A 39 22.90 43.41 54.40
CA LYS A 39 23.20 42.92 53.03
C LYS A 39 21.99 42.31 52.28
N THR A 40 20.76 42.58 52.71
CA THR A 40 19.56 42.07 52.05
C THR A 40 19.41 42.59 50.62
N ARG A 41 19.00 41.72 49.69
CA ARG A 41 18.80 42.04 48.27
C ARG A 41 17.33 42.35 47.90
N LYS A 42 16.48 42.63 48.89
CA LYS A 42 15.08 43.01 48.66
C LYS A 42 15.00 44.42 48.06
N HIS A 43 14.13 44.61 47.07
CA HIS A 43 14.07 45.80 46.20
C HIS A 43 14.00 47.13 46.95
N LEU A 44 13.07 47.26 47.90
CA LEU A 44 12.93 48.47 48.72
C LEU A 44 14.25 48.88 49.38
N TYR A 45 14.96 47.95 50.04
CA TYR A 45 16.19 48.29 50.78
C TYR A 45 17.37 48.60 49.86
N LEU A 46 17.40 48.03 48.65
CA LEU A 46 18.36 48.45 47.62
C LEU A 46 18.10 49.92 47.23
N SER A 47 16.84 50.31 47.09
CA SER A 47 16.47 51.70 46.81
C SER A 47 16.80 52.63 47.98
N LEU A 48 16.51 52.23 49.23
CA LEU A 48 16.86 53.01 50.43
C LEU A 48 18.37 53.27 50.54
N ARG A 49 19.21 52.26 50.23
CA ARG A 49 20.67 52.44 50.21
C ARG A 49 21.15 53.26 49.02
N LYS A 50 20.51 53.12 47.85
CA LYS A 50 20.88 53.87 46.63
C LYS A 50 20.61 55.36 46.79
N TYR A 51 19.45 55.74 47.32
CA TYR A 51 19.02 57.14 47.39
C TYR A 51 19.19 57.78 48.78
N GLY A 52 19.51 56.98 49.80
CA GLY A 52 19.62 57.41 51.18
C GLY A 52 18.28 57.36 51.93
N TYR A 53 18.32 57.05 53.24
CA TYR A 53 17.11 56.89 54.05
C TYR A 53 16.31 58.20 54.20
N THR A 54 17.00 59.34 54.28
CA THR A 54 16.41 60.68 54.43
C THR A 54 15.70 61.18 53.15
N ALA A 55 15.99 60.56 51.99
CA ALA A 55 15.31 60.83 50.72
C ALA A 55 13.87 60.27 50.67
N PHE A 56 13.45 59.53 51.70
CA PHE A 56 12.12 58.93 51.77
C PHE A 56 11.26 59.54 52.88
N ALA A 57 9.99 59.80 52.56
CA ALA A 57 8.95 60.17 53.52
C ALA A 57 8.14 58.92 53.93
N TRP A 58 7.93 58.74 55.23
CA TRP A 58 7.27 57.57 55.81
C TRP A 58 5.90 57.99 56.33
N ARG A 59 4.83 57.33 55.86
CA ARG A 59 3.45 57.73 56.15
C ARG A 59 2.59 56.53 56.54
N ILE A 60 1.67 56.72 57.46
CA ILE A 60 0.55 55.80 57.68
C ILE A 60 -0.52 56.20 56.66
N LEU A 61 -0.89 55.27 55.77
CA LEU A 61 -1.88 55.53 54.72
C LEU A 61 -3.30 55.25 55.22
N GLU A 62 -3.46 54.20 56.02
CA GLU A 62 -4.76 53.79 56.55
C GLU A 62 -4.58 52.94 57.81
N ARG A 63 -5.44 53.14 58.81
CA ARG A 63 -5.60 52.20 59.92
C ARG A 63 -6.78 51.29 59.58
N CYS A 64 -6.55 49.97 59.60
CA CYS A 64 -7.59 49.00 59.29
C CYS A 64 -7.43 47.74 60.15
N GLU A 65 -8.46 46.91 60.16
CA GLU A 65 -8.43 45.65 60.89
C GLU A 65 -7.53 44.62 60.23
N LYS A 66 -7.07 43.65 61.03
CA LYS A 66 -6.20 42.55 60.58
C LYS A 66 -6.81 41.78 59.40
N ALA A 67 -8.11 41.54 59.41
CA ALA A 67 -8.80 40.81 58.34
C ALA A 67 -8.74 41.55 56.99
N GLU A 68 -8.62 42.87 57.00
CA GLU A 68 -8.68 43.70 55.81
C GLU A 68 -7.32 44.02 55.19
N LEU A 69 -6.22 43.78 55.91
CA LEU A 69 -4.87 44.19 55.51
C LEU A 69 -4.55 43.82 54.05
N ASN A 70 -4.77 42.57 53.65
CA ASN A 70 -4.47 42.11 52.29
C ASN A 70 -5.31 42.84 51.22
N ARG A 71 -6.59 43.12 51.50
CA ARG A 71 -7.48 43.83 50.57
C ARG A 71 -7.06 45.30 50.46
N ARG A 72 -6.76 45.94 51.58
CA ARG A 72 -6.37 47.36 51.64
C ARG A 72 -4.96 47.60 51.11
N GLU A 73 -4.02 46.69 51.34
CA GLU A 73 -2.66 46.75 50.75
C GLU A 73 -2.75 46.74 49.23
N LYS A 74 -3.51 45.79 48.64
CA LYS A 74 -3.74 45.73 47.19
C LYS A 74 -4.35 47.03 46.66
N PHE A 75 -5.38 47.55 47.34
CA PHE A 75 -6.02 48.81 46.99
C PHE A 75 -5.02 49.97 46.95
N TRP A 76 -4.21 50.15 47.98
CA TRP A 76 -3.23 51.25 48.03
C TRP A 76 -2.06 51.05 47.06
N VAL A 77 -1.59 49.82 46.84
CA VAL A 77 -0.58 49.51 45.83
C VAL A 77 -1.07 49.94 44.43
N GLN A 78 -2.33 49.67 44.10
CA GLN A 78 -2.93 50.08 42.84
C GLN A 78 -3.17 51.60 42.78
N LYS A 79 -3.81 52.16 43.82
CA LYS A 79 -4.16 53.59 43.91
C LYS A 79 -2.93 54.51 43.77
N LEU A 80 -1.80 54.12 44.33
CA LEU A 80 -0.55 54.88 44.27
C LEU A 80 0.38 54.45 43.14
N ASN A 81 -0.05 53.53 42.26
CA ASN A 81 0.78 52.97 41.18
C ASN A 81 2.16 52.50 41.72
N ALA A 82 2.16 51.86 42.89
CA ALA A 82 3.37 51.61 43.67
C ALA A 82 4.21 50.42 43.16
N VAL A 83 3.82 49.81 42.04
CA VAL A 83 4.49 48.63 41.49
C VAL A 83 5.58 49.03 40.49
N GLU A 84 6.72 48.35 40.50
CA GLU A 84 7.82 48.55 39.54
C GLU A 84 7.32 48.42 38.09
N PRO A 85 7.61 49.40 37.19
CA PRO A 85 8.65 50.43 37.30
C PRO A 85 8.25 51.76 37.97
N ASN A 86 6.96 51.98 38.23
CA ASN A 86 6.45 53.27 38.69
C ASN A 86 6.52 53.45 40.21
N GLY A 87 6.69 52.36 40.96
CA GLY A 87 6.96 52.39 42.39
C GLY A 87 7.99 51.36 42.81
N PHE A 88 8.03 51.00 44.09
CA PHE A 88 9.05 50.11 44.67
C PHE A 88 8.52 48.73 45.06
N ASN A 89 7.21 48.47 44.96
CA ASN A 89 6.64 47.13 45.13
C ASN A 89 6.99 46.25 43.91
N LEU A 90 7.42 45.01 44.16
CA LEU A 90 7.65 44.03 43.08
C LEU A 90 6.39 43.23 42.71
N THR A 91 5.35 43.34 43.53
CA THR A 91 4.12 42.55 43.44
C THR A 91 2.94 43.48 43.69
N THR A 92 1.74 43.06 43.28
CA THR A 92 0.49 43.83 43.48
C THR A 92 -0.04 43.83 44.92
N GLY A 93 0.70 43.27 45.89
CA GLY A 93 0.28 43.13 47.30
C GLY A 93 -0.45 41.82 47.64
N GLY A 94 -0.55 41.52 48.95
CA GLY A 94 -1.20 40.35 49.55
C GLY A 94 -0.26 39.18 49.89
N ASP A 95 -0.52 38.52 51.02
CA ASP A 95 0.33 37.42 51.56
C ASP A 95 0.39 36.16 50.67
N ARG A 96 -0.68 35.85 49.91
CA ARG A 96 -0.76 34.67 49.03
C ARG A 96 -1.59 34.99 47.78
N GLY A 97 -1.02 34.72 46.59
CA GLY A 97 -1.69 34.94 45.30
C GLY A 97 -1.44 36.30 44.64
N TYR A 98 -0.30 36.93 44.96
CA TYR A 98 0.11 38.17 44.30
C TYR A 98 0.53 37.92 42.84
N GLU A 99 0.33 38.92 41.98
CA GLU A 99 0.78 38.87 40.59
C GLU A 99 2.07 39.67 40.44
N PHE A 100 3.03 39.11 39.69
CA PHE A 100 4.24 39.84 39.30
C PHE A 100 3.93 40.68 38.06
N THR A 101 4.58 41.83 37.94
CA THR A 101 4.45 42.66 36.73
C THR A 101 5.03 41.98 35.50
N SER A 102 4.54 42.36 34.32
CA SER A 102 5.06 41.92 33.03
C SER A 102 6.58 42.08 32.92
N SER A 103 7.13 43.19 33.43
CA SER A 103 8.58 43.46 33.48
C SER A 103 9.35 42.46 34.36
N VAL A 104 8.84 42.15 35.56
CA VAL A 104 9.47 41.15 36.45
C VAL A 104 9.37 39.75 35.85
N LEU A 105 8.21 39.39 35.29
CA LEU A 105 8.02 38.11 34.60
C LEU A 105 9.00 37.96 33.43
N GLU A 106 9.23 39.03 32.65
CA GLU A 106 10.20 39.01 31.56
C GLU A 106 11.66 38.90 32.05
N LYS A 107 12.03 39.57 33.15
CA LYS A 107 13.34 39.40 33.80
C LYS A 107 13.55 37.96 34.29
N MET A 108 12.54 37.37 34.95
CA MET A 108 12.57 35.97 35.39
C MET A 108 12.66 35.00 34.21
N ARG A 109 11.94 35.29 33.12
CA ARG A 109 12.01 34.52 31.87
C ARG A 109 13.42 34.57 31.29
N LYS A 110 14.01 35.77 31.13
CA LYS A 110 15.39 35.96 30.63
C LYS A 110 16.42 35.24 31.48
N ALA A 111 16.33 35.34 32.81
CA ALA A 111 17.22 34.63 33.74
C ALA A 111 17.08 33.09 33.67
N SER A 112 15.91 32.59 33.25
CA SER A 112 15.65 31.16 33.09
C SER A 112 16.06 30.63 31.72
N LEU A 113 16.05 31.49 30.69
CA LEU A 113 16.45 31.12 29.33
C LEU A 113 17.93 30.75 29.30
N GLY A 114 18.22 29.59 28.72
CA GLY A 114 19.60 29.08 28.59
C GLY A 114 20.17 28.40 29.83
N ARG A 115 19.43 28.36 30.96
CA ARG A 115 19.87 27.64 32.16
C ARG A 115 19.94 26.13 31.90
N VAL A 116 21.16 25.62 31.75
CA VAL A 116 21.43 24.19 31.66
C VAL A 116 21.60 23.63 33.07
N GLN A 117 20.91 22.54 33.37
CA GLN A 117 21.05 21.86 34.66
C GLN A 117 22.32 21.01 34.64
N SER A 118 23.06 21.00 35.75
CA SER A 118 24.27 20.17 35.86
C SER A 118 23.91 18.69 35.68
N THR A 119 24.84 17.93 35.10
CA THR A 119 24.72 16.48 34.90
C THR A 119 24.36 15.77 36.20
N GLU A 120 24.98 16.17 37.31
CA GLU A 120 24.72 15.62 38.64
C GLU A 120 23.30 15.90 39.14
N THR A 121 22.79 17.12 38.93
CA THR A 121 21.40 17.47 39.29
C THR A 121 20.39 16.66 38.47
N ILE A 122 20.69 16.42 37.19
CA ILE A 122 19.87 15.58 36.33
C ILE A 122 19.88 14.14 36.85
N ARG A 123 21.05 13.61 37.20
CA ARG A 123 21.21 12.25 37.75
C ARG A 123 20.38 12.03 39.01
N LYS A 124 20.60 12.85 40.05
CA LYS A 124 19.84 12.75 41.33
C LYS A 124 18.33 12.81 41.12
N ARG A 125 17.86 13.66 40.19
CA ARG A 125 16.42 13.73 39.85
C ARG A 125 15.94 12.47 39.17
N VAL A 126 16.69 11.94 38.20
CA VAL A 126 16.31 10.73 37.49
C VAL A 126 16.23 9.57 38.47
N GLU A 127 17.26 9.35 39.30
CA GLU A 127 17.32 8.31 40.32
C GLU A 127 16.11 8.35 41.25
N LYS A 128 15.77 9.52 41.80
CA LYS A 128 14.58 9.70 42.65
C LYS A 128 13.28 9.29 41.97
N ASN A 129 13.17 9.43 40.64
CA ASN A 129 11.94 9.18 39.89
C ASN A 129 11.88 7.79 39.23
N ILE A 130 12.97 7.02 39.24
CA ILE A 130 12.96 5.65 38.71
C ILE A 130 11.96 4.82 39.54
N GLY A 131 11.12 4.03 38.86
CA GLY A 131 10.12 3.17 39.50
C GLY A 131 8.83 3.86 39.98
N GLN A 132 8.84 5.17 40.20
CA GLN A 132 7.67 5.89 40.68
C GLN A 132 6.56 5.98 39.61
N ARG A 133 5.43 5.31 39.86
CA ARG A 133 4.24 5.39 38.98
C ARG A 133 3.31 6.49 39.45
N ARG A 134 3.09 7.49 38.59
CA ARG A 134 2.07 8.52 38.83
C ARG A 134 0.67 7.92 38.84
N THR A 135 -0.17 8.39 39.75
CA THR A 135 -1.58 8.04 39.83
C THR A 135 -2.32 8.37 38.52
N LEU A 136 -3.41 7.64 38.25
CA LEU A 136 -4.22 7.86 37.05
C LEU A 136 -4.78 9.29 36.97
N ALA A 137 -5.23 9.85 38.11
CA ALA A 137 -5.72 11.22 38.21
C ALA A 137 -4.65 12.24 37.77
N THR A 138 -3.42 12.11 38.27
CA THR A 138 -2.30 12.98 37.89
C THR A 138 -1.96 12.84 36.40
N ARG A 139 -1.95 11.61 35.86
CA ARG A 139 -1.73 11.39 34.42
C ARG A 139 -2.82 12.04 33.56
N ARG A 140 -4.08 12.01 33.98
CA ARG A 140 -5.20 12.67 33.28
C ARG A 140 -5.03 14.20 33.28
N LYS A 141 -4.69 14.80 34.43
CA LYS A 141 -4.41 16.25 34.53
C LYS A 141 -3.26 16.67 33.60
N MET A 142 -2.15 15.96 33.64
CA MET A 142 -1.00 16.23 32.75
C MET A 142 -1.37 16.09 31.26
N ARG A 143 -2.17 15.07 30.90
CA ARG A 143 -2.64 14.89 29.52
C ARG A 143 -3.52 16.06 29.08
N LYS A 144 -4.49 16.48 29.90
CA LYS A 144 -5.38 17.62 29.60
C LYS A 144 -4.55 18.89 29.35
N ALA A 145 -3.55 19.16 30.18
CA ALA A 145 -2.68 20.32 30.04
C ALA A 145 -1.78 20.32 28.78
N GLN A 146 -1.56 19.17 28.15
CA GLN A 146 -0.73 19.01 26.95
C GLN A 146 -1.54 18.83 25.66
N LEU A 147 -2.85 18.58 25.77
CA LEU A 147 -3.72 18.42 24.62
C LEU A 147 -3.71 19.72 23.79
N GLY A 148 -3.58 19.60 22.46
CA GLY A 148 -3.57 20.75 21.55
C GLY A 148 -2.22 21.50 21.43
N LYS A 149 -1.30 21.35 22.39
CA LYS A 149 0.02 21.99 22.33
C LYS A 149 0.90 21.32 21.27
N LYS A 150 1.28 22.07 20.23
CA LYS A 150 2.25 21.62 19.21
C LYS A 150 3.61 22.25 19.50
N ALA A 151 4.65 21.41 19.59
CA ALA A 151 6.02 21.90 19.65
C ALA A 151 6.34 22.79 18.43
N SER A 152 7.20 23.79 18.61
CA SER A 152 7.69 24.62 17.51
C SER A 152 8.37 23.75 16.45
N GLU A 153 8.42 24.22 15.20
CA GLU A 153 9.03 23.49 14.10
C GLU A 153 10.53 23.22 14.37
N THR A 154 11.25 24.19 14.93
CA THR A 154 12.64 24.04 15.36
C THR A 154 12.81 22.93 16.40
N THR A 155 11.92 22.87 17.39
CA THR A 155 11.92 21.82 18.43
C THR A 155 11.59 20.46 17.83
N ARG A 156 10.59 20.37 16.95
CA ARG A 156 10.24 19.13 16.24
C ARG A 156 11.42 18.58 15.45
N ARG A 157 12.14 19.43 14.73
CA ARG A 157 13.34 19.06 13.97
C ARG A 157 14.46 18.56 14.88
N LYS A 158 14.75 19.26 15.99
CA LYS A 158 15.74 18.83 16.99
C LYS A 158 15.40 17.45 17.55
N LEU A 159 14.16 17.25 18.01
CA LEU A 159 13.68 15.97 18.53
C LEU A 159 13.73 14.85 17.48
N ALA A 160 13.37 15.15 16.22
CA ALA A 160 13.45 14.18 15.13
C ALA A 160 14.89 13.73 14.87
N ARG A 161 15.87 14.65 14.91
CA ARG A 161 17.29 14.34 14.75
C ARG A 161 17.79 13.43 15.89
N ILE A 162 17.47 13.76 17.13
CA ILE A 162 17.82 12.97 18.32
C ILE A 162 17.21 11.57 18.22
N ARG A 163 15.91 11.46 17.93
CA ARG A 163 15.22 10.18 17.77
C ARG A 163 15.84 9.33 16.67
N LYS A 164 16.18 9.95 15.53
CA LYS A 164 16.84 9.25 14.42
C LYS A 164 18.20 8.70 14.84
N ARG A 165 19.02 9.47 15.58
CA ARG A 165 20.30 9.01 16.13
C ARG A 165 20.10 7.83 17.09
N ILE A 166 19.21 7.96 18.08
CA ILE A 166 18.93 6.90 19.07
C ILE A 166 18.40 5.64 18.38
N SER A 167 17.49 5.77 17.42
CA SER A 167 16.90 4.62 16.70
C SER A 167 17.90 3.78 15.90
N ARG A 168 19.07 4.34 15.59
CA ARG A 168 20.14 3.68 14.83
C ARG A 168 21.20 3.04 15.71
N LEU A 169 21.17 3.26 17.03
CA LEU A 169 22.10 2.61 17.95
C LEU A 169 21.90 1.08 17.90
N PRO A 170 22.98 0.28 17.87
CA PRO A 170 22.88 -1.19 17.78
C PRO A 170 21.94 -1.80 18.82
N LYS A 171 22.09 -1.42 20.10
CA LYS A 171 21.23 -1.84 21.22
C LYS A 171 19.75 -1.54 20.97
N MET A 172 19.45 -0.37 20.39
CA MET A 172 18.07 0.01 20.06
C MET A 172 17.52 -0.74 18.85
N LEU A 173 18.34 -1.04 17.84
CA LEU A 173 17.93 -1.85 16.69
C LEU A 173 17.62 -3.28 17.11
N GLN A 174 18.47 -3.88 17.96
CA GLN A 174 18.25 -5.20 18.54
C GLN A 174 16.97 -5.24 19.39
N TRP A 175 16.83 -4.32 20.34
CA TRP A 175 15.62 -4.24 21.17
C TRP A 175 14.35 -4.06 20.34
N ASN A 176 14.38 -3.22 19.30
CA ASN A 176 13.25 -3.05 18.39
C ASN A 176 12.93 -4.33 17.62
N ARG A 177 13.95 -5.07 17.15
CA ARG A 177 13.76 -6.34 16.45
C ARG A 177 13.09 -7.37 17.37
N GLU A 178 13.59 -7.55 18.58
CA GLU A 178 13.05 -8.48 19.58
C GLU A 178 11.61 -8.11 19.98
N ARG A 179 11.37 -6.83 20.28
CA ARG A 179 10.03 -6.32 20.57
C ARG A 179 9.06 -6.58 19.43
N MET A 180 9.47 -6.31 18.18
CA MET A 180 8.63 -6.56 17.01
C MET A 180 8.36 -8.05 16.82
N LEU A 181 9.36 -8.92 16.99
CA LEU A 181 9.17 -10.37 16.93
C LEU A 181 8.15 -10.85 17.99
N LYS A 182 8.25 -10.35 19.23
CA LYS A 182 7.28 -10.64 20.30
C LYS A 182 5.85 -10.20 19.93
N LEU A 183 5.70 -8.99 19.39
CA LEU A 183 4.41 -8.49 18.90
C LEU A 183 3.87 -9.33 17.74
N TRP A 184 4.71 -9.70 16.77
CA TRP A 184 4.30 -10.51 15.62
C TRP A 184 4.00 -11.96 15.99
N ARG A 185 4.49 -12.49 17.12
CA ARG A 185 4.08 -13.79 17.68
C ARG A 185 2.67 -13.75 18.27
N ASN A 186 2.20 -12.60 18.75
CA ASN A 186 0.85 -12.43 19.27
C ASN A 186 -0.21 -12.51 18.15
N ARG A 187 -1.15 -13.47 18.27
CA ARG A 187 -2.20 -13.73 17.27
C ARG A 187 -3.16 -12.55 17.11
N GLU A 188 -3.54 -11.91 18.21
CA GLU A 188 -4.50 -10.81 18.23
C GLU A 188 -3.90 -9.55 17.60
N PHE A 189 -2.61 -9.28 17.84
CA PHE A 189 -1.87 -8.22 17.14
C PHE A 189 -1.85 -8.46 15.62
N ARG A 190 -1.54 -9.68 15.16
CA ARG A 190 -1.57 -10.03 13.73
C ARG A 190 -2.97 -9.82 13.13
N ARG A 191 -4.03 -10.19 13.85
CA ARG A 191 -5.42 -9.99 13.42
C ARG A 191 -5.75 -8.51 13.26
N ARG A 192 -5.41 -7.68 14.26
CA ARG A 192 -5.62 -6.22 14.22
C ARG A 192 -4.88 -5.57 13.05
N GLN A 193 -3.62 -5.93 12.82
CA GLN A 193 -2.87 -5.42 11.67
C GLN A 193 -3.48 -5.86 10.34
N LYS A 194 -3.93 -7.12 10.22
CA LYS A 194 -4.61 -7.61 9.01
C LYS A 194 -5.87 -6.80 8.72
N ILE A 195 -6.72 -6.56 9.72
CA ILE A 195 -7.95 -5.77 9.59
C ILE A 195 -7.63 -4.33 9.18
N ALA A 196 -6.68 -3.68 9.87
CA ALA A 196 -6.28 -2.31 9.56
C ALA A 196 -5.72 -2.14 8.13
N HIS A 197 -5.06 -3.16 7.60
CA HIS A 197 -4.53 -3.16 6.23
C HIS A 197 -5.53 -3.69 5.19
N GLN A 198 -6.62 -4.32 5.60
CA GLN A 198 -7.63 -4.84 4.70
C GLN A 198 -8.41 -3.68 4.07
N GLY A 199 -8.35 -3.57 2.74
CA GLY A 199 -9.03 -2.48 2.01
C GLY A 199 -8.34 -1.12 2.08
N TYR A 200 -7.28 -0.95 2.90
CA TYR A 200 -6.53 0.30 2.96
C TYR A 200 -5.92 0.64 1.60
N LYS A 201 -6.41 1.73 1.00
CA LYS A 201 -5.86 2.34 -0.21
C LYS A 201 -5.22 3.67 0.19
N PRO A 202 -3.89 3.82 0.08
CA PRO A 202 -3.25 5.12 0.33
C PRO A 202 -3.84 6.19 -0.58
N LEU A 203 -3.99 7.40 -0.05
CA LEU A 203 -4.29 8.61 -0.82
C LEU A 203 -3.37 8.70 -2.05
N GLU A 204 -3.86 9.29 -3.14
CA GLU A 204 -3.10 9.35 -4.39
C GLU A 204 -1.75 10.05 -4.22
N SER A 205 -1.71 11.16 -3.48
CA SER A 205 -0.48 11.89 -3.15
C SER A 205 0.52 11.01 -2.41
N THR A 206 0.07 10.22 -1.44
CA THR A 206 0.89 9.23 -0.71
C THR A 206 1.38 8.12 -1.63
N ARG A 207 0.51 7.59 -2.50
CA ARG A 207 0.86 6.57 -3.49
C ARG A 207 1.94 7.07 -4.46
N ARG A 208 1.82 8.31 -4.96
CA ARG A 208 2.83 8.96 -5.82
C ARG A 208 4.16 9.13 -5.10
N LYS A 209 4.16 9.64 -3.86
CA LYS A 209 5.37 9.77 -3.02
C LYS A 209 6.08 8.43 -2.78
N LEU A 210 5.33 7.37 -2.45
CA LEU A 210 5.87 6.02 -2.27
C LEU A 210 6.45 5.45 -3.56
N SER A 211 5.74 5.64 -4.69
CA SER A 211 6.21 5.21 -6.02
C SER A 211 7.53 5.89 -6.39
N ARG A 212 7.62 7.22 -6.20
CA ARG A 212 8.84 7.99 -6.49
C ARG A 212 10.04 7.46 -5.68
N ARG A 213 9.90 7.34 -4.35
CA ARG A 213 10.94 6.77 -3.47
C ARG A 213 11.34 5.35 -3.85
N SER A 214 10.39 4.54 -4.33
CA SER A 214 10.71 3.17 -4.79
C SER A 214 11.53 3.20 -6.08
N LYS A 215 11.18 4.07 -7.04
CA LYS A 215 11.92 4.23 -8.30
C LYS A 215 13.33 4.76 -8.03
N GLU A 216 13.49 5.76 -7.16
CA GLU A 216 14.78 6.30 -6.74
C GLU A 216 15.68 5.22 -6.13
N ARG A 217 15.17 4.45 -5.16
CA ARG A 217 15.93 3.32 -4.59
C ARG A 217 16.32 2.27 -5.64
N TRP A 218 15.47 2.02 -6.63
CA TRP A 218 15.73 1.06 -7.70
C TRP A 218 16.81 1.50 -8.69
N LYS A 219 17.16 2.80 -8.73
CA LYS A 219 18.30 3.31 -9.50
C LYS A 219 19.64 2.90 -8.88
N ASN A 220 19.71 2.73 -7.56
CA ASN A 220 20.91 2.24 -6.89
C ASN A 220 21.14 0.76 -7.25
N LEU A 221 22.28 0.48 -7.90
CA LEU A 221 22.63 -0.83 -8.44
C LEU A 221 22.82 -1.89 -7.34
N GLU A 222 23.47 -1.52 -6.23
CA GLU A 222 23.72 -2.40 -5.09
C GLU A 222 22.40 -2.84 -4.42
N TYR A 223 21.51 -1.88 -4.15
CA TYR A 223 20.17 -2.16 -3.64
C TYR A 223 19.39 -3.06 -4.60
N ARG A 224 19.43 -2.76 -5.91
CA ARG A 224 18.75 -3.54 -6.93
C ARG A 224 19.28 -4.97 -7.00
N ALA A 225 20.60 -5.16 -6.97
CA ALA A 225 21.23 -6.48 -6.96
C ALA A 225 20.83 -7.28 -5.72
N LYS A 226 20.86 -6.67 -4.52
CA LYS A 226 20.43 -7.28 -3.25
C LYS A 226 18.97 -7.75 -3.26
N ILE A 227 18.05 -6.96 -3.79
CA ILE A 227 16.63 -7.36 -3.86
C ILE A 227 16.43 -8.51 -4.89
N ILE A 228 17.17 -8.47 -6.00
CA ILE A 228 17.13 -9.54 -7.01
C ILE A 228 17.71 -10.84 -6.43
N SER A 229 18.84 -10.80 -5.71
CA SER A 229 19.46 -12.00 -5.12
C SER A 229 18.53 -12.68 -4.11
N HIS A 230 17.81 -11.92 -3.27
CA HIS A 230 16.79 -12.45 -2.36
C HIS A 230 15.60 -13.15 -3.06
N SER A 231 15.41 -12.88 -4.36
CA SER A 231 14.30 -13.37 -5.17
C SER A 231 14.69 -14.51 -6.13
N LEU A 232 15.97 -14.60 -6.50
CA LEU A 232 16.49 -15.68 -7.33
C LEU A 232 16.31 -17.04 -6.63
N GLY A 233 15.87 -18.05 -7.36
CA GLY A 233 15.64 -19.41 -6.84
C GLY A 233 14.35 -19.63 -6.03
N ARG A 234 13.68 -18.57 -5.54
CA ARG A 234 12.41 -18.72 -4.80
C ARG A 234 11.28 -19.23 -5.69
N ARG A 235 10.86 -20.48 -5.48
CA ARG A 235 9.64 -21.05 -6.08
C ARG A 235 8.47 -20.91 -5.11
N HIS A 236 7.33 -20.39 -5.58
CA HIS A 236 6.09 -20.42 -4.79
C HIS A 236 5.73 -21.87 -4.43
N SER A 237 5.35 -22.11 -3.17
CA SER A 237 4.85 -23.42 -2.73
C SER A 237 3.59 -23.83 -3.51
N LYS A 238 3.30 -25.14 -3.58
CA LYS A 238 2.07 -25.66 -4.24
C LYS A 238 0.81 -24.97 -3.68
N ALA A 239 0.72 -24.79 -2.36
CA ALA A 239 -0.38 -24.09 -1.69
C ALA A 239 -0.46 -22.60 -2.06
N ALA A 240 0.67 -21.89 -2.17
CA ALA A 240 0.67 -20.50 -2.62
C ALA A 240 0.21 -20.38 -4.08
N LYS A 241 0.69 -21.26 -4.97
CA LYS A 241 0.24 -21.32 -6.37
C LYS A 241 -1.26 -21.59 -6.48
N ARG A 242 -1.81 -22.50 -5.66
CA ARG A 242 -3.24 -22.79 -5.60
C ARG A 242 -4.05 -21.56 -5.18
N ARG A 243 -3.64 -20.84 -4.12
CA ARG A 243 -4.31 -19.60 -3.68
C ARG A 243 -4.29 -18.51 -4.75
N ILE A 244 -3.16 -18.31 -5.43
CA ILE A 244 -3.04 -17.36 -6.54
C ILE A 244 -3.98 -17.76 -7.69
N SER A 245 -4.03 -19.05 -8.03
CA SER A 245 -4.92 -19.57 -9.08
C SER A 245 -6.40 -19.35 -8.74
N VAL A 246 -6.82 -19.72 -7.53
CA VAL A 246 -8.19 -19.52 -7.04
C VAL A 246 -8.57 -18.04 -7.06
N GLY A 247 -7.71 -17.16 -6.54
CA GLY A 247 -7.95 -15.71 -6.56
C GLY A 247 -7.94 -15.07 -7.95
N ASN A 248 -7.50 -15.79 -8.99
CA ASN A 248 -7.55 -15.36 -10.39
C ASN A 248 -8.70 -16.01 -11.17
N LYS A 249 -9.26 -17.10 -10.67
CA LYS A 249 -10.40 -17.80 -11.28
C LYS A 249 -11.63 -16.88 -11.23
N GLY A 250 -12.31 -16.70 -12.36
CA GLY A 250 -13.50 -15.85 -12.46
C GLY A 250 -13.26 -14.35 -12.66
N LYS A 251 -12.02 -13.84 -12.57
CA LYS A 251 -11.71 -12.45 -12.95
C LYS A 251 -11.83 -12.28 -14.47
N LYS A 252 -13.00 -11.84 -14.96
CA LYS A 252 -13.19 -11.43 -16.35
C LYS A 252 -12.30 -10.21 -16.61
N ARG A 253 -11.25 -10.40 -17.41
CA ARG A 253 -10.38 -9.31 -17.87
C ARG A 253 -11.14 -8.52 -18.91
N THR A 254 -11.43 -7.25 -18.61
CA THR A 254 -12.10 -6.35 -19.55
C THR A 254 -11.31 -6.24 -20.84
N GLU A 255 -11.98 -5.97 -21.96
CA GLU A 255 -11.30 -5.85 -23.27
C GLU A 255 -10.26 -4.72 -23.24
N ARG A 256 -10.60 -3.59 -22.60
CA ARG A 256 -9.67 -2.50 -22.29
C ARG A 256 -8.42 -2.97 -21.53
N TRP A 257 -8.56 -3.81 -20.50
CA TRP A 257 -7.42 -4.35 -19.77
C TRP A 257 -6.54 -5.24 -20.66
N LYS A 258 -7.14 -6.07 -21.54
CA LYS A 258 -6.38 -6.91 -22.48
C LYS A 258 -5.58 -6.06 -23.47
N ILE A 259 -6.19 -5.01 -24.01
CA ILE A 259 -5.55 -4.05 -24.92
C ILE A 259 -4.42 -3.31 -24.20
N GLU A 260 -4.65 -2.78 -23.00
CA GLU A 260 -3.62 -2.08 -22.20
C GLU A 260 -2.45 -2.98 -21.84
N GLN A 261 -2.70 -4.22 -21.41
CA GLN A 261 -1.62 -5.17 -21.11
C GLN A 261 -0.87 -5.57 -22.38
N SER A 262 -1.55 -5.80 -23.49
CA SER A 262 -0.93 -6.09 -24.79
C SER A 262 -0.02 -4.93 -25.23
N SER A 263 -0.51 -3.69 -25.18
CA SER A 263 0.25 -2.48 -25.51
C SER A 263 1.45 -2.27 -24.58
N ARG A 264 1.28 -2.54 -23.28
CA ARG A 264 2.37 -2.42 -22.29
C ARG A 264 3.44 -3.49 -22.49
N VAL A 265 3.05 -4.73 -22.78
CA VAL A 265 3.97 -5.82 -23.13
C VAL A 265 4.68 -5.52 -24.44
N LYS A 266 3.98 -5.00 -25.47
CA LYS A 266 4.60 -4.54 -26.72
C LYS A 266 5.66 -3.46 -26.49
N LYS A 267 5.38 -2.44 -25.67
CA LYS A 267 6.37 -1.39 -25.32
C LYS A 267 7.60 -1.96 -24.62
N ILE A 268 7.44 -2.95 -23.73
CA ILE A 268 8.56 -3.62 -23.06
C ILE A 268 9.35 -4.47 -24.07
N TRP A 269 8.66 -5.14 -24.99
CA TRP A 269 9.24 -5.99 -26.03
C TRP A 269 10.04 -5.21 -27.08
N LEU A 270 9.65 -3.97 -27.37
CA LEU A 270 10.36 -3.08 -28.30
C LEU A 270 11.71 -2.60 -27.75
N LYS A 271 12.01 -2.80 -26.46
CA LYS A 271 13.34 -2.55 -25.90
C LYS A 271 14.29 -3.68 -26.33
N GLY A 272 15.26 -3.35 -27.18
CA GLY A 272 16.15 -4.32 -27.82
C GLY A 272 16.90 -5.23 -26.83
N ASP A 273 17.35 -4.67 -25.72
CA ASP A 273 18.05 -5.36 -24.63
C ASP A 273 17.17 -6.39 -23.89
N TYR A 274 15.89 -6.09 -23.70
CA TYR A 274 14.94 -7.03 -23.10
C TYR A 274 14.61 -8.16 -24.08
N ARG A 275 14.36 -7.82 -25.34
CA ARG A 275 14.06 -8.79 -26.40
C ARG A 275 15.20 -9.80 -26.58
N GLN A 276 16.45 -9.34 -26.64
CA GLN A 276 17.63 -10.21 -26.77
C GLN A 276 17.79 -11.15 -25.57
N ARG A 277 17.60 -10.68 -24.33
CA ARG A 277 17.67 -11.52 -23.13
C ARG A 277 16.62 -12.62 -23.10
N VAL A 278 15.38 -12.29 -23.50
CA VAL A 278 14.30 -13.29 -23.56
C VAL A 278 14.58 -14.32 -24.65
N ILE A 279 15.10 -13.91 -25.81
CA ILE A 279 15.50 -14.82 -26.89
C ILE A 279 16.62 -15.76 -26.40
N LYS A 280 17.70 -15.24 -25.80
CA LYS A 280 18.81 -16.04 -25.23
C LYS A 280 18.34 -17.06 -24.19
N ALA A 281 17.40 -16.68 -23.32
CA ALA A 281 16.82 -17.58 -22.32
C ALA A 281 15.89 -18.65 -22.92
N LEU A 282 15.28 -18.38 -24.08
CA LEU A 282 14.44 -19.33 -24.80
C LEU A 282 15.26 -20.29 -25.68
N THR A 283 16.35 -19.81 -26.29
CA THR A 283 17.25 -20.60 -27.15
C THR A 283 18.19 -21.50 -26.34
N GLY A 284 18.53 -21.14 -25.09
CA GLY A 284 19.34 -21.97 -24.18
C GLY A 284 18.63 -23.17 -23.54
N ARG A 285 17.34 -23.42 -23.85
CA ARG A 285 16.63 -24.64 -23.44
C ARG A 285 16.67 -25.63 -24.59
N LYS A 286 17.10 -26.88 -24.37
CA LYS A 286 16.96 -28.00 -25.34
C LYS A 286 15.49 -28.09 -25.78
N GLN A 287 15.18 -27.45 -26.89
CA GLN A 287 13.86 -27.38 -27.52
C GLN A 287 14.07 -27.71 -28.99
N SER A 288 13.14 -28.46 -29.58
CA SER A 288 13.24 -28.83 -30.99
C SER A 288 13.34 -27.58 -31.88
N LYS A 289 14.17 -27.65 -32.93
CA LYS A 289 14.34 -26.55 -33.92
C LYS A 289 12.99 -26.03 -34.42
N ALA A 290 12.00 -26.91 -34.56
CA ALA A 290 10.62 -26.60 -34.93
C ALA A 290 9.86 -25.73 -33.91
N LEU A 291 10.06 -25.96 -32.60
CA LEU A 291 9.41 -25.18 -31.54
C LEU A 291 10.03 -23.79 -31.40
N ILE A 292 11.36 -23.69 -31.57
CA ILE A 292 12.09 -22.42 -31.59
C ILE A 292 11.64 -21.57 -32.78
N ALA A 293 11.57 -22.17 -33.98
CA ALA A 293 11.07 -21.50 -35.18
C ALA A 293 9.63 -20.97 -35.01
N ARG A 294 8.71 -21.78 -34.45
CA ARG A 294 7.33 -21.35 -34.15
C ARG A 294 7.25 -20.18 -33.18
N ARG A 295 8.14 -20.14 -32.17
CA ARG A 295 8.17 -19.06 -31.17
C ARG A 295 8.78 -17.79 -31.75
N ILE A 296 9.86 -17.88 -32.52
CA ILE A 296 10.47 -16.73 -33.21
C ILE A 296 9.45 -16.07 -34.17
N VAL A 297 8.71 -16.87 -34.94
CA VAL A 297 7.64 -16.38 -35.83
C VAL A 297 6.55 -15.63 -35.06
N LYS A 298 6.18 -16.10 -33.87
CA LYS A 298 5.21 -15.44 -32.99
C LYS A 298 5.73 -14.13 -32.36
N LEU A 299 7.05 -13.97 -32.25
CA LEU A 299 7.72 -12.83 -31.62
C LEU A 299 8.05 -11.67 -32.59
N ILE A 300 8.11 -11.92 -33.90
CA ILE A 300 8.55 -10.93 -34.90
C ILE A 300 7.44 -9.98 -35.37
N GLY A 301 6.15 -10.31 -35.19
CA GLY A 301 5.05 -9.32 -35.21
C GLY A 301 4.95 -8.33 -36.39
N ARG A 302 5.64 -8.56 -37.50
CA ARG A 302 5.54 -7.81 -38.76
C ARG A 302 5.11 -8.81 -39.83
N ARG A 303 4.14 -8.41 -40.65
CA ARG A 303 3.54 -9.21 -41.73
C ARG A 303 4.66 -9.74 -42.65
N LYS A 304 5.12 -10.97 -42.42
CA LYS A 304 6.18 -11.62 -43.22
C LYS A 304 5.75 -11.86 -44.66
N TYR A 305 4.44 -11.87 -44.90
CA TYR A 305 3.87 -12.18 -46.20
C TYR A 305 2.89 -11.09 -46.62
N SER A 306 2.98 -10.73 -47.89
CA SER A 306 2.09 -9.84 -48.62
C SER A 306 0.94 -10.62 -49.26
N ILE A 307 -0.03 -9.91 -49.86
CA ILE A 307 -1.05 -10.56 -50.68
C ILE A 307 -0.44 -11.21 -51.95
N GLN A 308 0.64 -10.64 -52.48
CA GLN A 308 1.37 -11.18 -53.63
C GLN A 308 2.01 -12.53 -53.29
N ASP A 309 2.54 -12.68 -52.08
CA ASP A 309 3.02 -13.98 -51.61
C ASP A 309 1.90 -15.01 -51.60
N MET A 310 0.70 -14.65 -51.15
CA MET A 310 -0.45 -15.55 -51.13
C MET A 310 -0.88 -15.95 -52.54
N GLN A 311 -0.79 -15.04 -53.51
CA GLN A 311 -1.05 -15.33 -54.92
C GLN A 311 -0.01 -16.30 -55.49
N LYS A 312 1.28 -16.10 -55.18
CA LYS A 312 2.36 -17.02 -55.58
C LYS A 312 2.20 -18.42 -54.99
N TRP A 313 1.82 -18.51 -53.71
CA TRP A 313 1.51 -19.78 -53.05
C TRP A 313 0.31 -20.49 -53.68
N ALA A 314 -0.73 -19.75 -54.06
CA ALA A 314 -1.85 -20.33 -54.78
C ALA A 314 -1.42 -20.88 -56.14
N GLY A 315 -0.56 -20.16 -56.87
CA GLY A 315 0.03 -20.58 -58.14
C GLY A 315 0.79 -21.90 -58.03
N LYS A 316 1.64 -22.06 -57.01
CA LYS A 316 2.35 -23.34 -56.73
C LYS A 316 1.43 -24.54 -56.50
N LYS A 317 0.18 -24.32 -56.11
CA LYS A 317 -0.84 -25.36 -55.89
C LYS A 317 -1.84 -25.45 -57.05
N GLY A 318 -1.52 -24.85 -58.20
CA GLY A 318 -2.36 -24.86 -59.40
C GLY A 318 -3.68 -24.09 -59.22
N GLY A 319 -3.73 -23.08 -58.35
CA GLY A 319 -4.91 -22.25 -58.15
C GLY A 319 -4.59 -20.77 -58.02
N ARG A 320 -5.57 -19.97 -57.56
CA ARG A 320 -5.46 -18.51 -57.43
C ARG A 320 -6.01 -18.03 -56.09
N CYS A 321 -5.34 -17.07 -55.47
CA CYS A 321 -5.89 -16.31 -54.35
C CYS A 321 -6.76 -15.19 -54.93
N ILE A 322 -8.05 -15.16 -54.62
CA ILE A 322 -9.03 -14.17 -55.12
C ILE A 322 -9.00 -12.90 -54.27
N SER A 323 -8.65 -13.00 -52.98
CA SER A 323 -8.60 -11.84 -52.10
C SER A 323 -7.56 -10.81 -52.53
N ARG A 324 -7.91 -9.52 -52.44
CA ARG A 324 -7.05 -8.37 -52.77
C ARG A 324 -6.29 -7.80 -51.56
N LYS A 325 -6.73 -8.11 -50.33
CA LYS A 325 -6.15 -7.60 -49.08
C LYS A 325 -5.68 -8.74 -48.18
N TYR A 326 -4.56 -8.51 -47.48
CA TYR A 326 -3.96 -9.45 -46.52
C TYR A 326 -3.87 -8.82 -45.12
N ASP A 327 -4.79 -9.21 -44.25
CA ASP A 327 -4.84 -8.66 -42.88
C ASP A 327 -4.06 -9.48 -41.86
N GLY A 328 -3.52 -10.64 -42.27
CA GLY A 328 -2.63 -11.46 -41.46
C GLY A 328 -2.85 -12.96 -41.62
N ALA A 329 -1.94 -13.74 -41.03
CA ALA A 329 -1.85 -15.19 -41.17
C ALA A 329 -3.11 -15.96 -40.70
N HIS A 330 -3.92 -15.37 -39.82
CA HIS A 330 -5.12 -15.97 -39.24
C HIS A 330 -6.44 -15.40 -39.79
N HIS A 331 -6.38 -14.46 -40.75
CA HIS A 331 -7.57 -13.95 -41.43
C HIS A 331 -7.89 -14.83 -42.63
N HIS A 332 -9.18 -15.05 -42.91
CA HIS A 332 -9.59 -15.88 -44.04
C HIS A 332 -9.37 -15.13 -45.36
N LEU A 333 -8.74 -15.80 -46.32
CA LEU A 333 -8.69 -15.35 -47.71
C LEU A 333 -9.57 -16.26 -48.56
N LYS A 334 -10.02 -15.74 -49.69
CA LYS A 334 -10.79 -16.46 -50.71
C LYS A 334 -9.82 -17.06 -51.73
N TRP A 335 -9.93 -18.36 -51.96
CA TRP A 335 -9.05 -19.14 -52.84
C TRP A 335 -9.87 -19.82 -53.94
N ARG A 336 -9.23 -20.11 -55.07
CA ARG A 336 -9.79 -20.86 -56.21
C ARG A 336 -8.80 -21.95 -56.65
N CYS A 337 -9.22 -23.20 -56.82
CA CYS A 337 -8.33 -24.27 -57.30
C CYS A 337 -8.40 -24.43 -58.84
N LYS A 338 -7.59 -25.35 -59.39
CA LYS A 338 -7.61 -25.73 -60.82
C LYS A 338 -9.01 -26.15 -61.30
N ARG A 339 -9.75 -26.90 -60.48
CA ARG A 339 -11.14 -27.33 -60.73
C ARG A 339 -12.19 -26.24 -60.45
N ARG A 340 -11.78 -24.97 -60.42
CA ARG A 340 -12.63 -23.77 -60.20
C ARG A 340 -13.41 -23.69 -58.88
N HIS A 341 -13.29 -24.65 -57.96
CA HIS A 341 -13.86 -24.54 -56.63
C HIS A 341 -13.34 -23.32 -55.88
N THR A 342 -14.25 -22.57 -55.25
CA THR A 342 -13.90 -21.43 -54.40
C THR A 342 -14.17 -21.73 -52.94
N TRP A 343 -13.25 -21.34 -52.04
CA TRP A 343 -13.44 -21.54 -50.60
C TRP A 343 -12.70 -20.49 -49.77
N LEU A 344 -13.12 -20.33 -48.52
CA LEU A 344 -12.44 -19.50 -47.54
C LEU A 344 -11.47 -20.34 -46.71
N ALA A 345 -10.22 -19.89 -46.60
CA ALA A 345 -9.23 -20.54 -45.74
C ALA A 345 -8.20 -19.54 -45.22
N GLN A 346 -7.69 -19.80 -44.02
CA GLN A 346 -6.57 -19.07 -43.46
C GLN A 346 -5.27 -19.37 -44.25
N PRO A 347 -4.45 -18.35 -44.58
CA PRO A 347 -3.13 -18.48 -45.18
C PRO A 347 -2.25 -19.56 -44.57
N THR A 348 -2.25 -19.69 -43.24
CA THR A 348 -1.46 -20.70 -42.54
C THR A 348 -1.83 -22.12 -42.97
N ASN A 349 -3.12 -22.40 -43.19
CA ASN A 349 -3.56 -23.73 -43.59
C ASN A 349 -3.06 -24.10 -44.99
N ILE A 350 -3.03 -23.11 -45.89
CA ILE A 350 -2.49 -23.25 -47.24
C ILE A 350 -0.97 -23.52 -47.21
N MET A 351 -0.24 -22.71 -46.44
CA MET A 351 1.21 -22.86 -46.31
C MET A 351 1.62 -24.19 -45.65
N PHE A 352 0.80 -24.72 -44.74
CA PHE A 352 1.01 -26.04 -44.12
C PHE A 352 0.44 -27.22 -44.95
N GLY A 353 0.16 -27.00 -46.23
CA GLY A 353 -0.14 -28.07 -47.19
C GLY A 353 -1.61 -28.46 -47.32
N LYS A 354 -2.53 -27.85 -46.56
CA LYS A 354 -3.97 -28.06 -46.77
C LYS A 354 -4.43 -27.23 -47.98
N TRP A 355 -5.20 -27.83 -48.88
CA TRP A 355 -5.69 -27.17 -50.09
C TRP A 355 -7.22 -27.30 -50.22
N CYS A 356 -7.73 -27.28 -51.45
CA CYS A 356 -9.15 -27.32 -51.75
C CYS A 356 -9.87 -28.48 -51.05
N PRO A 357 -10.77 -28.21 -50.10
CA PRO A 357 -11.49 -29.26 -49.39
C PRO A 357 -12.47 -30.01 -50.29
N LEU A 358 -12.98 -29.35 -51.34
CA LEU A 358 -13.89 -29.95 -52.31
C LEU A 358 -13.16 -30.98 -53.17
N CYS A 359 -12.01 -30.64 -53.76
CA CYS A 359 -11.18 -31.60 -54.50
C CYS A 359 -10.76 -32.79 -53.63
N ARG A 360 -10.33 -32.51 -52.39
CA ARG A 360 -9.94 -33.57 -51.45
C ARG A 360 -11.13 -34.48 -51.11
N ASN A 361 -12.32 -33.93 -50.92
CA ASN A 361 -13.51 -34.73 -50.63
C ASN A 361 -13.96 -35.55 -51.84
N GLU A 362 -13.84 -35.02 -53.06
CA GLU A 362 -14.11 -35.77 -54.29
C GLU A 362 -13.12 -36.93 -54.46
N GLU A 363 -11.82 -36.70 -54.29
CA GLU A 363 -10.79 -37.75 -54.33
C GLU A 363 -11.03 -38.82 -53.26
N LEU A 364 -11.35 -38.40 -52.02
CA LEU A 364 -11.69 -39.32 -50.94
C LEU A 364 -12.95 -40.11 -51.29
N SER A 365 -13.99 -39.46 -51.80
CA SER A 365 -15.26 -40.11 -52.17
C SER A 365 -15.08 -41.08 -53.34
N ALA A 366 -14.23 -40.76 -54.32
CA ALA A 366 -13.87 -41.66 -55.41
C ALA A 366 -13.16 -42.92 -54.89
N ARG A 367 -12.25 -42.77 -53.91
CA ARG A 367 -11.62 -43.92 -53.23
C ARG A 367 -12.61 -44.78 -52.43
N PHE A 368 -13.74 -44.23 -51.98
CA PHE A 368 -14.81 -45.01 -51.31
C PHE A 368 -15.69 -45.80 -52.29
N ARG A 369 -15.60 -45.56 -53.61
CA ARG A 369 -16.36 -46.30 -54.63
C ARG A 369 -15.74 -47.63 -55.04
N THR A 370 -14.56 -48.00 -54.52
CA THR A 370 -13.92 -49.29 -54.86
C THR A 370 -14.67 -50.48 -54.24
N LYS A 371 -14.73 -51.56 -55.03
CA LYS A 371 -15.60 -52.76 -54.98
C LYS A 371 -15.77 -53.46 -53.60
N ASN A 372 -14.96 -53.16 -52.59
CA ASN A 372 -14.94 -53.85 -51.29
C ASN A 372 -15.34 -52.98 -50.07
N ALA A 373 -15.84 -51.76 -50.27
CA ALA A 373 -16.18 -50.84 -49.17
C ALA A 373 -17.25 -51.40 -48.21
N ILE A 374 -18.27 -52.12 -48.72
CA ILE A 374 -19.32 -52.69 -47.87
C ILE A 374 -18.84 -53.93 -47.10
N GLN A 375 -17.95 -54.73 -47.67
CA GLN A 375 -17.37 -55.90 -47.02
C GLN A 375 -16.61 -55.51 -45.75
N LYS A 376 -15.87 -54.39 -45.79
CA LYS A 376 -15.18 -53.83 -44.61
C LYS A 376 -16.15 -53.53 -43.45
N TYR A 377 -17.31 -52.95 -43.74
CA TYR A 377 -18.32 -52.66 -42.72
C TYR A 377 -18.98 -53.94 -42.20
N ARG A 378 -19.24 -54.93 -43.06
CA ARG A 378 -19.74 -56.26 -42.65
C ARG A 378 -18.75 -56.97 -41.71
N GLN A 379 -17.45 -56.93 -42.01
CA GLN A 379 -16.41 -57.48 -41.13
C GLN A 379 -16.35 -56.77 -39.77
N ILE A 380 -16.45 -55.44 -39.74
CA ILE A 380 -16.49 -54.68 -38.47
C ILE A 380 -17.72 -55.04 -37.64
N ALA A 381 -18.89 -55.22 -38.29
CA ALA A 381 -20.09 -55.67 -37.61
C ALA A 381 -19.88 -57.04 -36.97
N ARG A 382 -19.37 -58.02 -37.74
CA ARG A 382 -19.08 -59.38 -37.25
C ARG A 382 -18.10 -59.39 -36.08
N LYS A 383 -16.98 -58.65 -36.18
CA LYS A 383 -16.00 -58.51 -35.08
C LYS A 383 -16.60 -57.93 -33.80
N ARG A 384 -17.69 -57.16 -33.89
CA ARG A 384 -18.39 -56.58 -32.74
C ARG A 384 -19.64 -57.37 -32.35
N GLY A 385 -19.79 -58.60 -32.86
CA GLY A 385 -20.93 -59.48 -32.60
C GLY A 385 -22.26 -58.94 -33.15
N GLY A 386 -22.23 -58.08 -34.16
CA GLY A 386 -23.42 -57.51 -34.79
C GLY A 386 -23.48 -57.77 -36.29
N VAL A 387 -24.54 -57.27 -36.92
CA VAL A 387 -24.74 -57.36 -38.37
C VAL A 387 -25.02 -55.97 -38.96
N LEU A 388 -24.53 -55.74 -40.17
CA LEU A 388 -24.87 -54.56 -40.97
C LEU A 388 -26.16 -54.86 -41.74
N LEU A 389 -27.19 -54.04 -41.57
CA LEU A 389 -28.48 -54.19 -42.25
C LEU A 389 -28.52 -53.45 -43.59
N THR A 390 -27.78 -52.35 -43.73
CA THR A 390 -27.72 -51.61 -45.00
C THR A 390 -27.05 -52.43 -46.09
N ARG A 391 -27.75 -52.63 -47.22
CA ARG A 391 -27.31 -53.44 -48.36
C ARG A 391 -26.35 -52.73 -49.33
N LYS A 392 -26.40 -51.40 -49.42
CA LYS A 392 -25.56 -50.59 -50.33
C LYS A 392 -24.36 -49.99 -49.58
N ALA A 393 -23.23 -49.87 -50.28
CA ALA A 393 -22.05 -49.19 -49.73
C ALA A 393 -22.35 -47.69 -49.54
N PRO A 394 -21.86 -47.06 -48.46
CA PRO A 394 -22.05 -45.63 -48.28
C PRO A 394 -21.27 -44.83 -49.34
N ARG A 395 -21.89 -43.80 -49.90
CA ARG A 395 -21.29 -42.87 -50.86
C ARG A 395 -20.16 -42.05 -50.24
N ASN A 396 -20.21 -41.84 -48.92
CA ASN A 396 -19.17 -41.19 -48.15
C ASN A 396 -19.22 -41.57 -46.66
N GLN A 397 -18.20 -41.19 -45.92
CA GLN A 397 -18.04 -41.47 -44.49
C GLN A 397 -19.12 -40.87 -43.55
N ARG A 398 -19.94 -39.93 -44.03
CA ARG A 398 -20.95 -39.22 -43.23
C ARG A 398 -22.35 -39.84 -43.36
N GLU A 399 -22.55 -40.73 -44.33
CA GLU A 399 -23.83 -41.41 -44.53
C GLU A 399 -24.14 -42.35 -43.36
N HIS A 400 -25.41 -42.40 -42.97
CA HIS A 400 -25.88 -43.26 -41.91
C HIS A 400 -26.09 -44.67 -42.46
N LEU A 401 -25.50 -45.64 -41.77
CA LEU A 401 -25.73 -47.07 -42.00
C LEU A 401 -26.55 -47.61 -40.83
N GLN A 402 -27.39 -48.59 -41.10
CA GLN A 402 -28.23 -49.27 -40.12
C GLN A 402 -27.56 -50.57 -39.70
N TRP A 403 -27.49 -50.80 -38.39
CA TRP A 403 -26.76 -51.90 -37.78
C TRP A 403 -27.62 -52.58 -36.73
N ARG A 404 -27.39 -53.88 -36.49
CA ARG A 404 -27.93 -54.62 -35.35
C ARG A 404 -26.78 -55.12 -34.48
N CYS A 405 -26.80 -54.84 -33.18
CA CYS A 405 -25.75 -55.30 -32.25
C CYS A 405 -26.00 -56.72 -31.72
N ARG A 406 -25.06 -57.26 -30.94
CA ARG A 406 -25.18 -58.59 -30.29
C ARG A 406 -26.41 -58.71 -29.40
N ASN A 407 -26.82 -57.62 -28.74
CA ASN A 407 -27.99 -57.58 -27.86
C ASN A 407 -29.28 -57.22 -28.63
N GLY A 408 -29.34 -57.45 -29.95
CA GLY A 408 -30.53 -57.23 -30.77
C GLY A 408 -30.86 -55.78 -31.14
N HIS A 409 -30.28 -54.76 -30.49
CA HIS A 409 -30.62 -53.36 -30.78
C HIS A 409 -30.28 -52.95 -32.22
N ILE A 410 -31.27 -52.38 -32.92
CA ILE A 410 -31.12 -51.75 -34.23
C ILE A 410 -30.81 -50.27 -34.05
N PHE A 411 -29.80 -49.74 -34.74
CA PHE A 411 -29.43 -48.33 -34.65
C PHE A 411 -28.83 -47.79 -35.95
N LEU A 412 -29.05 -46.50 -36.18
CA LEU A 412 -28.42 -45.73 -37.25
C LEU A 412 -27.13 -45.08 -36.76
N SER A 413 -26.05 -45.23 -37.52
CA SER A 413 -24.77 -44.58 -37.21
C SER A 413 -24.01 -44.23 -38.47
N LYS A 414 -23.36 -43.05 -38.47
CA LYS A 414 -22.49 -42.61 -39.56
C LYS A 414 -21.36 -43.62 -39.76
N ALA A 415 -21.03 -43.93 -41.01
CA ALA A 415 -19.96 -44.89 -41.34
C ALA A 415 -18.62 -44.58 -40.64
N ASN A 416 -18.23 -43.30 -40.53
CA ASN A 416 -17.05 -42.85 -39.79
C ASN A 416 -17.11 -43.10 -38.27
N ASN A 417 -18.29 -43.00 -37.66
CA ASN A 417 -18.42 -43.21 -36.22
C ASN A 417 -18.07 -44.66 -35.87
N VAL A 418 -18.51 -45.60 -36.69
CA VAL A 418 -18.23 -47.04 -36.53
C VAL A 418 -16.75 -47.34 -36.74
N LEU A 419 -16.10 -46.71 -37.72
CA LEU A 419 -14.65 -46.81 -37.93
C LEU A 419 -13.87 -46.27 -36.71
N ASN A 420 -14.31 -45.16 -36.11
CA ASN A 420 -13.67 -44.55 -34.93
C ASN A 420 -14.08 -45.21 -33.60
N GLY A 421 -14.58 -46.44 -33.62
CA GLY A 421 -14.83 -47.20 -32.39
C GLY A 421 -16.20 -46.98 -31.73
N LYS A 422 -17.03 -46.07 -32.23
CA LYS A 422 -18.37 -45.85 -31.67
C LYS A 422 -19.36 -46.91 -32.17
N TRP A 423 -20.08 -47.54 -31.25
CA TRP A 423 -21.01 -48.64 -31.54
C TRP A 423 -22.42 -48.36 -30.97
N CYS A 424 -23.16 -49.41 -30.62
CA CYS A 424 -24.50 -49.32 -30.04
C CYS A 424 -24.51 -48.49 -28.75
N LYS A 425 -25.25 -47.38 -28.76
CA LYS A 425 -25.41 -46.49 -27.60
C LYS A 425 -26.15 -47.17 -26.43
N ARG A 426 -27.20 -47.96 -26.73
CA ARG A 426 -27.95 -48.73 -25.72
C ARG A 426 -27.02 -49.68 -24.95
N CYS A 427 -26.21 -50.46 -25.65
CA CYS A 427 -25.21 -51.32 -25.01
C CYS A 427 -24.12 -50.52 -24.25
N ALA A 428 -23.68 -49.38 -24.80
CA ALA A 428 -22.66 -48.55 -24.14
C ALA A 428 -23.16 -47.87 -22.86
N LEU A 429 -24.46 -47.54 -22.78
CA LEU A 429 -25.10 -46.98 -21.59
C LEU A 429 -25.45 -48.04 -20.55
N ALA A 430 -25.90 -49.23 -21.00
CA ALA A 430 -26.08 -50.39 -20.13
C ALA A 430 -24.78 -50.78 -19.42
N LYS A 431 -23.63 -50.77 -20.13
CA LYS A 431 -22.30 -50.96 -19.51
C LYS A 431 -21.90 -49.88 -18.50
N ARG A 432 -22.58 -48.74 -18.47
CA ARG A 432 -22.33 -47.62 -17.55
C ARG A 432 -23.40 -47.48 -16.46
N GLY A 433 -24.31 -48.46 -16.33
CA GLY A 433 -25.37 -48.44 -15.32
C GLY A 433 -26.50 -47.44 -15.58
N LEU A 434 -26.64 -46.95 -16.82
CA LEU A 434 -27.67 -45.96 -17.19
C LEU A 434 -28.65 -46.58 -18.19
N LYS A 435 -29.95 -46.63 -17.84
CA LYS A 435 -31.02 -47.04 -18.77
C LYS A 435 -31.38 -45.89 -19.72
N LEU A 436 -31.51 -46.20 -21.01
CA LEU A 436 -32.12 -45.28 -21.99
C LEU A 436 -33.63 -45.39 -21.83
N ILE A 437 -34.29 -44.28 -21.53
CA ILE A 437 -35.74 -44.15 -21.66
C ILE A 437 -36.02 -44.16 -23.17
N ASP A 438 -36.77 -45.15 -23.66
CA ASP A 438 -37.17 -45.23 -25.06
C ASP A 438 -38.19 -44.11 -25.32
N LEU A 439 -37.79 -43.09 -26.10
CA LEU A 439 -38.73 -42.14 -26.70
C LEU A 439 -39.06 -42.68 -28.10
N SER A 440 -39.98 -43.64 -28.13
CA SER A 440 -40.68 -44.04 -29.35
C SER A 440 -42.14 -44.24 -29.01
N LEU A 441 -42.88 -43.13 -29.02
CA LEU A 441 -44.31 -43.01 -29.32
C LEU A 441 -44.59 -41.50 -29.47
N ASN A 442 -44.44 -41.03 -30.71
CA ASN A 442 -45.21 -40.01 -31.41
C ASN A 442 -44.61 -39.81 -32.79
#